data_AF-A0A3M0Y5D6-F1
#
_entry.id   AF-A0A3M0Y5D6-F1
#
_cell.length_a   1.000
_cell.length_b   1.000
_cell.length_c   1.000
_cell.angle_alpha   90.00
_cell.angle_beta   90.00
_cell.angle_gamma   90.00
#
_symmetry.space_group_name_H-M   'P 1'
#
loop_
_entity.id
_entity.type
_entity.pdbx_description
1 polymer ?
#
loop_
_entity_poly.entity_id
_entity_poly.type
_entity_poly.pdbx_seq_one_letter_code
_entity_poly.pdbx_strand_id
1 'polypeptide(L)' 'MCKEMIAIAQKKCDTIRFRQADMRSSYLGKFDAVISIFNAIGHLSKAEFRKALCNVARNLRAESVYF' A
#
# COMPACT_ATOMS: atom_id res chain seq x y z
N MET A 1 6.29 4.10 -8.53
CA MET A 1 6.08 2.63 -8.54
C MET A 1 6.27 2.10 -9.96
N CYS A 2 7.01 0.99 -10.11
CA CYS A 2 7.37 0.34 -11.38
C CYS A 2 6.16 -0.40 -12.00
N LYS A 3 5.85 -0.15 -13.28
CA LYS A 3 4.66 -0.72 -13.96
C LYS A 3 4.83 -2.22 -14.23
N GLU A 4 6.07 -2.63 -14.45
CA GLU A 4 6.47 -3.98 -14.79
C GLU A 4 6.16 -4.96 -13.64
N MET A 5 6.36 -4.53 -12.39
CA MET A 5 6.06 -5.35 -11.21
C MET A 5 4.56 -5.66 -11.07
N ILE A 6 3.68 -4.73 -11.45
CA ILE A 6 2.23 -4.97 -11.43
C ILE A 6 1.85 -6.00 -12.49
N ALA A 7 2.42 -5.91 -13.70
CA ALA A 7 2.17 -6.88 -14.76
C ALA A 7 2.60 -8.30 -14.35
N ILE A 8 3.74 -8.44 -13.66
CA ILE A 8 4.18 -9.72 -13.10
C ILE A 8 3.19 -10.25 -12.06
N ALA A 9 2.70 -9.39 -11.16
CA ALA A 9 1.76 -9.79 -10.12
C ALA A 9 0.39 -10.22 -10.72
N GLN A 10 -0.12 -9.48 -11.70
CA GLN A 10 -1.34 -9.82 -12.44
C GLN A 10 -1.20 -11.15 -13.20
N LYS A 11 -0.02 -11.43 -13.78
CA LYS A 11 0.24 -12.71 -14.43
C LYS A 11 0.24 -13.89 -13.45
N LYS A 12 0.66 -13.67 -12.20
CA LYS A 12 0.70 -14.70 -11.16
C LYS A 12 -0.65 -14.93 -10.47
N CYS A 13 -1.52 -13.92 -10.45
CA CYS A 13 -2.84 -13.99 -9.84
C CYS A 13 -3.78 -13.04 -10.60
N ASP A 14 -4.78 -13.58 -11.28
CA ASP A 14 -5.73 -12.81 -12.09
C ASP A 14 -7.09 -12.59 -11.38
N THR A 15 -7.30 -13.25 -10.24
CA THR A 15 -8.54 -13.19 -9.46
C THR A 15 -8.62 -11.99 -8.53
N ILE A 16 -7.50 -11.33 -8.22
CA ILE A 16 -7.46 -10.13 -7.37
C ILE A 16 -7.18 -8.87 -8.18
N ARG A 17 -7.67 -7.74 -7.68
CA ARG A 17 -7.52 -6.44 -8.35
C ARG A 17 -6.24 -5.74 -7.91
N PHE A 18 -5.27 -5.62 -8.82
CA PHE A 18 -4.09 -4.80 -8.60
C PHE A 18 -4.35 -3.33 -8.95
N ARG A 19 -3.76 -2.42 -8.18
CA ARG A 19 -3.83 -0.97 -8.41
C ARG A 19 -2.43 -0.37 -8.45
N GLN A 20 -2.15 0.41 -9.49
CA GLN A 20 -0.96 1.26 -9.48
C GLN A 20 -1.23 2.48 -8.61
N ALA A 21 -0.50 2.62 -7.52
CA ALA A 21 -0.74 3.68 -6.55
C ALA A 21 0.55 4.08 -5.81
N ASP A 22 0.50 5.24 -5.16
CA ASP A 22 1.55 5.72 -4.28
C ASP A 22 1.07 5.64 -2.83
N MET A 23 1.77 4.88 -1.97
CA MET A 23 1.37 4.70 -0.57
C MET A 23 1.32 6.00 0.24
N ARG A 24 1.98 7.08 -0.23
CA ARG A 24 2.01 8.39 0.43
C ARG A 24 0.72 9.19 0.27
N SER A 25 -0.11 8.87 -0.73
CA SER A 25 -1.27 9.70 -1.10
C SER A 25 -2.51 8.94 -1.58
N SER A 26 -2.42 7.63 -1.79
CA SER A 26 -3.53 6.86 -2.34
C SER A 26 -4.69 6.65 -1.36
N TYR A 27 -5.91 6.80 -1.85
CA TYR A 27 -7.12 6.38 -1.14
C TYR A 27 -7.85 5.33 -1.98
N LEU A 28 -7.79 4.08 -1.53
CA LEU A 28 -8.31 2.92 -2.26
C LEU A 28 -9.55 2.30 -1.59
N GLY A 29 -9.97 2.84 -0.45
CA GLY A 29 -11.12 2.38 0.32
C GLY A 29 -10.83 2.31 1.81
N LYS A 30 -11.63 1.50 2.51
CA LYS A 30 -11.49 1.22 3.94
C LYS A 30 -11.31 -0.28 4.13
N PHE A 31 -10.18 -0.67 4.73
CA PHE A 31 -9.75 -2.05 4.86
C PHE A 31 -9.57 -2.44 6.34
N ASP A 32 -9.68 -3.74 6.61
CA ASP A 32 -9.48 -4.34 7.93
C ASP A 32 -7.99 -4.60 8.24
N ALA A 33 -7.15 -4.58 7.20
CA ALA A 33 -5.71 -4.63 7.32
C ALA A 33 -5.01 -3.92 6.16
N VAL A 34 -3.85 -3.32 6.43
CA VAL A 34 -2.88 -2.89 5.43
C VAL A 34 -1.53 -3.50 5.78
N ILE A 35 -0.82 -4.03 4.79
CA ILE A 35 0.43 -4.79 4.99
C ILE A 35 1.52 -4.20 4.11
N SER A 36 2.69 -3.90 4.67
CA SER A 36 3.91 -3.54 3.96
C SER A 36 5.03 -4.54 4.26
N ILE A 37 5.37 -5.38 3.28
CA ILE A 37 6.38 -6.44 3.42
C ILE A 37 7.68 -6.11 2.69
N PHE A 38 8.74 -6.85 3.02
CA PHE A 38 10.06 -6.77 2.37
C PHE A 38 10.65 -5.35 2.35
N ASN A 39 10.51 -4.63 3.46
CA ASN A 39 11.05 -3.28 3.63
C ASN A 39 10.53 -2.27 2.58
N ALA A 40 9.36 -2.51 1.98
CA ALA A 40 8.80 -1.61 0.96
C ALA A 40 8.61 -0.17 1.48
N ILE A 41 8.26 -0.03 2.77
CA ILE A 41 8.14 1.28 3.42
C ILE A 41 9.49 1.93 3.76
N GLY A 42 10.56 1.14 3.90
CA GLY A 42 11.90 1.65 4.26
C GLY A 42 12.61 2.42 3.15
N HIS A 43 12.08 2.40 1.93
CA HIS A 43 12.57 3.25 0.82
C HIS A 43 12.15 4.72 0.94
N LEU A 44 11.30 5.06 1.91
CA LEU A 44 10.82 6.42 2.13
C LEU A 44 11.80 7.21 3.02
N SER A 45 11.96 8.51 2.73
CA SER A 45 12.57 9.41 3.71
C SER A 45 11.70 9.51 4.96
N LYS A 46 12.25 10.03 6.06
CA LYS A 46 11.51 10.21 7.33
C LYS A 46 10.20 11.02 7.17
N ALA A 47 10.23 12.07 6.34
CA ALA A 47 9.06 12.90 6.08
C ALA A 47 7.99 12.15 5.26
N GLU A 48 8.42 11.38 4.28
CA GLU A 48 7.53 10.56 3.44
C GLU A 48 6.96 9.38 4.20
N PHE A 49 7.75 8.76 5.08
CA PHE A 49 7.32 7.71 5.99
C PHE A 49 6.14 8.18 6.84
N ARG A 50 6.25 9.37 7.44
CA ARG A 50 5.14 9.98 8.19
C ARG A 50 3.90 10.19 7.32
N LYS A 51 4.07 10.69 6.09
CA LYS A 51 2.97 10.86 5.13
C LYS A 51 2.30 9.52 4.78
N ALA A 52 3.09 8.49 4.54
CA ALA A 52 2.60 7.15 4.26
C ALA A 52 1.81 6.57 5.43
N LEU A 53 2.30 6.68 6.68
CA LEU A 53 1.55 6.22 7.86
C LEU A 53 0.21 6.97 8.03
N CYS A 54 0.20 8.29 7.86
CA CYS A 54 -1.05 9.06 7.89
C CYS A 54 -2.01 8.60 6.79
N ASN A 55 -1.50 8.29 5.59
CA ASN A 55 -2.32 7.83 4.49
C ASN A 55 -2.84 6.40 4.71
N VAL A 56 -2.03 5.49 5.27
CA VAL A 56 -2.46 4.15 5.67
C VAL A 56 -3.58 4.23 6.69
N ALA A 57 -3.45 5.05 7.74
CA ALA A 57 -4.50 5.25 8.74
C ALA A 57 -5.82 5.73 8.11
N ARG A 58 -5.75 6.58 7.06
CA ARG A 58 -6.94 6.99 6.31
C ARG A 58 -7.59 5.86 5.52
N ASN A 59 -6.85 4.82 5.14
CA ASN A 59 -7.38 3.63 4.44
C ASN A 59 -7.81 2.51 5.40
N LEU A 60 -7.61 2.67 6.72
CA LEU A 60 -7.98 1.72 7.75
C LEU A 60 -9.37 2.02 8.35
N ARG A 61 -10.10 0.98 8.72
CA ARG A 61 -11.33 1.07 9.55
C ARG A 61 -10.98 1.26 11.03
N ALA A 62 -11.96 1.58 11.86
CA ALA A 62 -11.76 1.51 13.31
C ALA A 62 -11.35 0.07 13.71
N GLU A 63 -10.45 -0.07 14.70
CA GLU A 63 -9.96 -1.37 15.22
C GLU A 63 -9.19 -2.25 14.23
N SER A 64 -8.86 -1.73 13.05
CA SER A 64 -8.06 -2.43 12.05
C SER A 64 -6.54 -2.25 12.27
N VAL A 65 -5.75 -3.08 11.59
CA VAL A 65 -4.33 -3.25 11.88
C VAL A 65 -3.43 -2.87 10.69
N TYR A 66 -2.26 -2.31 11.01
CA TYR A 66 -1.17 -2.11 10.06
C TYR A 66 0.02 -2.98 10.46
N PHE A 67 0.57 -3.70 9.48
CA PHE A 67 1.78 -4.52 9.62
C PHE A 67 2.89 -4.04 8.68
#